data_AF-A0A961FX22-F1
#
_entry.id   AF-A0A961FX22-F1
#
_cell.length_a   1.000
_cell.length_b   1.000
_cell.length_c   1.000
_cell.angle_alpha   90.00
_cell.angle_beta   90.00
_cell.angle_gamma   90.00
#
_symmetry.space_group_name_H-M   'P 1'
#
loop_
_entity.id
_entity.type
_entity.pdbx_description
1 polymer ?
#
loop_
_entity_poly.entity_id
_entity_poly.type
_entity_poly.pdbx_seq_one_letter_code
_entity_poly.pdbx_strand_id
1 'polypeptide(L)'
;MRIFVVFLILLAAAGGFLFSQRDAPWMEEWLVKGGLREARLEFPFPRTLTAADGRTTEGEVLGFSEVEIAFRRSADGAQFMIPLANLDQVDRDFFAARKASDREEFEALRDRMNAAGKRAAEDRKLAGRRAVWHRDFETATREAAAVDLPICVVFLRSDLSASDDMERKIVQSSEFRSWADRHAVLCLLQVAAKKTGARGGGLDSGADDEVAVLVKRFKTGGKFPVISVLKSDTSSRGNLSGYAGQEAGRVIERFEEVLNSGRGGRF
;
A
#
# COMPACT_ATOMS: atom_id res chain seq x y z
N MET A 1 -39.53 22.70 -1.38
CA MET A 1 -39.96 23.84 -0.54
C MET A 1 -38.82 24.86 -0.26
N ARG A 2 -37.77 24.96 -1.10
CA ARG A 2 -36.69 25.96 -0.98
C ARG A 2 -36.83 27.15 -1.95
N ILE A 3 -37.63 26.99 -3.01
CA ILE A 3 -37.83 28.00 -4.07
C ILE A 3 -38.74 29.16 -3.60
N PHE A 4 -39.57 28.96 -2.58
CA PHE A 4 -40.51 29.98 -2.09
C PHE A 4 -39.84 31.10 -1.26
N VAL A 5 -38.67 30.85 -0.65
CA VAL A 5 -38.05 31.81 0.27
C VAL A 5 -37.22 32.87 -0.47
N VAL A 6 -36.58 32.51 -1.58
CA VAL A 6 -35.83 33.47 -2.42
C VAL A 6 -36.77 34.46 -3.11
N PHE A 7 -37.99 34.04 -3.43
CA PHE A 7 -38.99 34.91 -4.06
C PHE A 7 -39.52 36.00 -3.13
N LEU A 8 -39.55 35.77 -1.81
CA LEU A 8 -40.06 36.75 -0.85
C LEU A 8 -39.07 37.90 -0.57
N ILE A 9 -37.77 37.62 -0.63
CA ILE A 9 -36.73 38.64 -0.37
C ILE A 9 -36.58 39.58 -1.59
N LEU A 10 -36.74 39.06 -2.81
CA LEU A 10 -36.70 39.87 -4.03
C LEU A 10 -37.91 40.81 -4.18
N LEU A 11 -39.07 40.44 -3.65
CA LEU A 11 -40.26 41.30 -3.64
C LEU A 11 -40.16 42.48 -2.67
N ALA A 12 -39.43 42.31 -1.55
CA ALA A 12 -39.23 43.39 -0.57
C ALA A 12 -38.27 44.51 -1.06
N ALA A 13 -37.41 44.23 -2.04
CA ALA A 13 -36.47 45.21 -2.58
C ALA A 13 -37.07 46.09 -3.69
N ALA A 14 -38.15 45.64 -4.35
CA ALA A 14 -38.73 46.33 -5.51
C ALA A 14 -39.86 47.31 -5.16
N GLY A 15 -40.49 47.18 -3.98
CA GLY A 15 -41.45 48.15 -3.47
C GLY A 15 -40.84 48.89 -2.29
N GLY A 16 -40.67 50.21 -2.38
CA GLY A 16 -40.12 51.09 -1.34
C GLY A 16 -40.96 51.16 -0.06
N PHE A 17 -41.20 50.02 0.57
CA PHE A 17 -41.84 49.89 1.87
C PHE A 17 -40.72 49.91 2.93
N LEU A 18 -40.57 51.06 3.58
CA LEU A 18 -39.80 51.21 4.81
C LEU A 18 -40.49 50.41 5.92
N PHE A 19 -40.27 49.10 5.95
CA PHE A 19 -40.59 48.30 7.13
C PHE A 19 -39.55 48.65 8.21
N SER A 20 -40.02 49.40 9.22
CA SER A 20 -39.29 49.57 10.48
C SER A 20 -38.96 48.19 11.05
N GLN A 21 -37.68 47.90 11.28
CA GLN A 21 -37.18 46.62 11.82
C GLN A 21 -37.74 46.24 13.21
N ARG A 22 -38.65 47.03 13.80
CA ARG A 22 -39.13 46.85 15.18
C ARG A 22 -40.33 45.92 15.36
N ASP A 23 -41.03 45.50 14.31
CA ASP A 23 -42.34 44.84 14.47
C ASP A 23 -42.43 43.40 13.93
N ALA A 24 -41.30 42.69 13.76
CA ALA A 24 -41.30 41.29 13.32
C ALA A 24 -40.65 40.31 14.31
N PRO A 25 -41.17 40.17 15.55
CA PRO A 25 -40.62 39.22 16.55
C PRO A 25 -40.68 37.75 16.10
N TRP A 26 -41.52 37.42 15.13
CA TRP A 26 -41.59 36.09 14.51
C TRP A 26 -40.38 35.74 13.64
N MET A 27 -39.61 36.75 13.18
CA MET A 27 -38.41 36.54 12.36
C MET A 27 -37.21 36.11 13.21
N GLU A 28 -37.09 36.65 14.44
CA GLU A 28 -36.13 36.13 15.43
C GLU A 28 -36.50 34.72 15.87
N GLU A 29 -37.79 34.43 16.05
CA GLU A 29 -38.24 33.09 16.37
C GLU A 29 -37.98 32.09 15.22
N TRP A 30 -38.00 32.52 13.95
CA TRP A 30 -37.59 31.68 12.81
C TRP A 30 -36.07 31.56 12.66
N LEU A 31 -35.28 32.57 13.02
CA LEU A 31 -33.81 32.46 13.04
C LEU A 31 -33.31 31.60 14.23
N VAL A 32 -34.04 31.63 15.35
CA VAL A 32 -33.71 30.88 16.57
C VAL A 32 -34.32 29.47 16.57
N LYS A 33 -35.57 29.29 16.10
CA LYS A 33 -36.24 27.97 16.01
C LYS A 33 -36.15 27.31 14.65
N GLY A 34 -35.92 28.06 13.58
CA GLY A 34 -35.59 27.53 12.26
C GLY A 34 -34.16 27.02 12.19
N GLY A 35 -33.60 26.64 13.35
CA GLY A 35 -32.56 25.64 13.54
C GLY A 35 -31.97 25.25 12.21
N LEU A 36 -31.06 26.10 11.73
CA LEU A 36 -30.07 25.75 10.73
C LEU A 36 -29.26 24.64 11.41
N ARG A 37 -29.86 23.44 11.46
CA ARG A 37 -29.23 22.20 11.82
C ARG A 37 -28.00 22.22 10.95
N GLU A 38 -26.85 22.37 11.59
CA GLU A 38 -25.56 22.27 10.93
C GLU A 38 -25.67 21.13 9.94
N ALA A 39 -25.75 21.48 8.65
CA ALA A 39 -25.99 20.49 7.63
C ALA A 39 -24.74 19.63 7.64
N ARG A 40 -24.83 18.46 8.29
CA ARG A 40 -23.75 17.48 8.27
C ARG A 40 -23.46 17.22 6.81
N LEU A 41 -22.23 17.52 6.40
CA LEU A 41 -21.78 17.18 5.08
C LEU A 41 -21.73 15.65 5.01
N GLU A 42 -22.40 15.09 4.01
CA GLU A 42 -22.23 13.69 3.68
C GLU A 42 -20.96 13.55 2.86
N PHE A 43 -20.05 12.68 3.33
CA PHE A 43 -18.82 12.38 2.62
C PHE A 43 -19.00 11.13 1.75
N PRO A 44 -18.33 11.06 0.58
CA PRO A 44 -17.57 12.14 -0.07
C PRO A 44 -18.48 13.19 -0.72
N PHE A 45 -17.99 14.42 -0.89
CA PHE A 45 -18.71 15.45 -1.67
C PHE A 45 -17.78 16.22 -2.62
N PRO A 46 -18.26 16.63 -3.81
CA PRO A 46 -17.45 17.34 -4.79
C PRO A 46 -17.16 18.79 -4.35
N ARG A 47 -15.94 19.27 -4.60
CA ARG A 47 -15.54 20.66 -4.37
C ARG A 47 -14.35 21.04 -5.25
N THR A 48 -14.34 22.29 -5.70
CA THR A 48 -13.14 22.94 -6.25
C THR A 48 -12.43 23.66 -5.11
N LEU A 49 -11.19 23.27 -4.85
CA LEU A 49 -10.35 23.90 -3.84
C LEU A 49 -9.38 24.87 -4.47
N THR A 50 -9.15 26.00 -3.82
CA THR A 50 -8.18 27.02 -4.23
C THR A 50 -7.05 27.07 -3.22
N ALA A 51 -5.83 26.83 -3.69
CA ALA A 51 -4.63 26.98 -2.88
C ALA A 51 -4.34 28.46 -2.60
N ALA A 52 -3.53 28.74 -1.58
CA ALA A 52 -3.15 30.11 -1.19
C ALA A 52 -2.43 30.90 -2.30
N ASP A 53 -1.87 30.22 -3.31
CA ASP A 53 -1.25 30.83 -4.48
C ASP A 53 -2.22 31.04 -5.66
N GLY A 54 -3.51 30.75 -5.49
CA GLY A 54 -4.56 30.91 -6.48
C GLY A 54 -4.74 29.72 -7.42
N ARG A 55 -3.94 28.65 -7.32
CA ARG A 55 -4.15 27.43 -8.12
C ARG A 55 -5.40 26.69 -7.65
N THR A 56 -6.27 26.33 -8.58
CA THR A 56 -7.50 25.57 -8.30
C THR A 56 -7.32 24.09 -8.61
N THR A 57 -7.97 23.23 -7.84
CA THR A 57 -8.02 21.78 -8.07
C THR A 57 -9.43 21.26 -7.85
N GLU A 58 -9.97 20.56 -8.85
CA GLU A 58 -11.28 19.92 -8.78
C GLU A 58 -11.16 18.49 -8.23
N GLY A 59 -12.13 18.09 -7.40
CA GLY A 59 -12.11 16.79 -6.74
C GLY A 59 -13.23 16.61 -5.74
N GLU A 60 -13.04 15.66 -4.84
CA GLU A 60 -13.96 15.32 -3.77
C GLU A 60 -13.26 15.39 -2.42
N VAL A 61 -13.93 16.01 -1.44
CA VAL A 61 -13.51 15.98 -0.05
C VAL A 61 -13.99 14.66 0.54
N LEU A 62 -13.04 13.84 1.01
CA LEU A 62 -13.29 12.55 1.64
C LEU A 62 -13.51 12.66 3.15
N GLY A 63 -12.97 13.73 3.76
CA GLY A 63 -13.08 14.03 5.18
C GLY A 63 -12.26 15.29 5.51
N PHE A 64 -12.47 15.89 6.69
CA PHE A 64 -11.60 16.95 7.19
C PHE A 64 -11.53 17.01 8.71
N SER A 65 -10.44 17.61 9.20
CA SER A 65 -10.20 18.01 10.59
C SER A 65 -10.04 19.53 10.69
N GLU A 66 -9.73 20.03 11.89
CA GLU A 66 -9.45 21.45 12.13
C GLU A 66 -8.18 21.97 11.43
N VAL A 67 -7.29 21.07 10.98
CA VAL A 67 -5.97 21.45 10.43
C VAL A 67 -5.73 20.97 9.01
N GLU A 68 -6.44 19.95 8.54
CA GLU A 68 -6.20 19.34 7.23
C GLU A 68 -7.46 18.70 6.65
N ILE A 69 -7.47 18.56 5.32
CA ILE A 69 -8.53 17.91 4.54
C ILE A 69 -7.97 16.68 3.82
N ALA A 70 -8.77 15.62 3.72
CA ALA A 70 -8.51 14.48 2.85
C ALA A 70 -9.25 14.71 1.53
N PHE A 71 -8.51 14.78 0.43
CA PHE A 71 -9.04 15.18 -0.88
C PHE A 71 -8.65 14.20 -1.98
N ARG A 72 -9.59 13.86 -2.87
CA ARG A 72 -9.38 13.04 -4.06
C ARG A 72 -9.53 13.89 -5.31
N ARG A 73 -8.45 14.07 -6.07
CA ARG A 73 -8.45 14.86 -7.30
C ARG A 73 -9.21 14.16 -8.43
N SER A 74 -10.08 14.87 -9.14
CA SER A 74 -10.89 14.30 -10.23
C SER A 74 -10.07 13.84 -11.43
N ALA A 75 -8.94 14.51 -11.72
CA ALA A 75 -8.15 14.28 -12.93
C ALA A 75 -7.48 12.89 -13.01
N ASP A 76 -6.98 12.39 -11.88
CA ASP A 76 -6.20 11.14 -11.81
C ASP A 76 -6.60 10.24 -10.63
N GLY A 77 -7.59 10.64 -9.84
CA GLY A 77 -8.02 9.92 -8.65
C GLY A 77 -7.01 9.94 -7.51
N ALA A 78 -5.92 10.70 -7.62
CA ALA A 78 -4.90 10.77 -6.60
C ALA A 78 -5.46 11.41 -5.32
N GLN A 79 -5.08 10.85 -4.17
CA GLN A 79 -5.57 11.25 -2.87
C GLN A 79 -4.46 11.96 -2.08
N PHE A 80 -4.80 13.08 -1.45
CA PHE A 80 -3.85 13.93 -0.74
C PHE A 80 -4.41 14.41 0.59
N MET A 81 -3.53 14.57 1.58
CA MET A 81 -3.81 15.35 2.78
C MET A 81 -3.36 16.79 2.51
N ILE A 82 -4.29 17.75 2.60
CA ILE A 82 -4.00 19.15 2.32
C ILE A 82 -4.18 19.93 3.63
N PRO A 83 -3.12 20.54 4.20
CA PRO A 83 -3.26 21.44 5.33
C PRO A 83 -4.21 22.59 5.00
N LEU A 84 -5.16 22.91 5.87
CA LEU A 84 -6.09 24.03 5.67
C LEU A 84 -5.33 25.37 5.53
N ALA A 85 -4.17 25.50 6.16
CA ALA A 85 -3.30 26.66 6.01
C ALA A 85 -2.84 26.90 4.56
N ASN A 86 -2.82 25.86 3.72
CA ASN A 86 -2.42 25.94 2.31
C ASN A 86 -3.58 26.33 1.37
N LEU A 87 -4.81 26.45 1.89
CA LEU A 87 -5.96 26.91 1.13
C LEU A 87 -6.13 28.43 1.22
N ASP A 88 -6.87 28.98 0.27
CA ASP A 88 -7.28 30.38 0.29
C ASP A 88 -8.25 30.68 1.46
N GLN A 89 -8.54 31.96 1.68
CA GLN A 89 -9.40 32.35 2.79
C GLN A 89 -10.83 31.81 2.64
N VAL A 90 -11.35 31.76 1.42
CA VAL A 90 -12.74 31.34 1.14
C VAL A 90 -12.95 29.87 1.52
N ASP A 91 -12.02 29.00 1.15
CA ASP A 91 -12.06 27.59 1.52
C ASP A 91 -11.81 27.37 3.02
N ARG A 92 -10.88 28.12 3.62
CA ARG A 92 -10.67 28.05 5.08
C ARG A 92 -11.94 28.39 5.86
N ASP A 93 -12.61 29.48 5.50
CA ASP A 93 -13.85 29.91 6.14
C ASP A 93 -14.97 28.87 5.94
N PHE A 94 -15.03 28.24 4.76
CA PHE A 94 -15.98 27.17 4.47
C PHE A 94 -15.83 25.99 5.44
N PHE A 95 -14.59 25.54 5.70
CA PHE A 95 -14.35 24.41 6.60
C PHE A 95 -14.46 24.81 8.08
N ALA A 96 -14.04 26.02 8.45
CA ALA A 96 -14.15 26.53 9.82
C ALA A 96 -15.61 26.67 10.29
N ALA A 97 -16.53 27.01 9.37
CA ALA A 97 -17.96 27.15 9.68
C ALA A 97 -18.71 25.82 9.84
N ARG A 98 -18.02 24.67 9.77
CA ARG A 98 -18.65 23.34 9.75
C ARG A 98 -18.03 22.41 10.77
N LYS A 99 -18.86 21.48 11.24
CA LYS A 99 -18.39 20.41 12.10
C LYS A 99 -17.45 19.49 11.31
N ALA A 100 -16.25 19.29 11.84
CA ALA A 100 -15.27 18.35 11.32
C ALA A 100 -15.87 16.94 11.20
N SER A 101 -15.23 16.10 10.38
CA SER A 101 -15.50 14.67 10.34
C SER A 101 -15.36 14.07 11.75
N ASP A 102 -15.98 12.91 11.97
CA ASP A 102 -15.67 12.15 13.17
C ASP A 102 -14.15 11.92 13.25
N ARG A 103 -13.57 12.20 14.43
CA ARG A 103 -12.12 12.20 14.60
C ARG A 103 -11.53 10.82 14.33
N GLU A 104 -12.18 9.77 14.80
CA GLU A 104 -11.72 8.40 14.63
C GLU A 104 -11.79 7.98 13.16
N GLU A 105 -12.88 8.31 12.47
CA GLU A 105 -13.03 8.06 11.03
C GLU A 105 -11.96 8.80 10.19
N PHE A 106 -11.67 10.05 10.56
CA PHE A 106 -10.68 10.87 9.87
C PHE A 106 -9.25 10.36 10.10
N GLU A 107 -8.90 9.98 11.34
CA GLU A 107 -7.60 9.37 11.65
C GLU A 107 -7.42 8.05 10.87
N ALA A 108 -8.43 7.19 10.82
CA ALA A 108 -8.39 5.95 10.04
C ALA A 108 -8.29 6.20 8.52
N LEU A 109 -8.92 7.26 8.00
CA LEU A 109 -8.77 7.67 6.60
C LEU A 109 -7.35 8.16 6.31
N ARG A 110 -6.80 9.01 7.18
CA ARG A 110 -5.43 9.53 7.08
C ARG A 110 -4.41 8.40 7.05
N ASP A 111 -4.53 7.42 7.94
CA ASP A 111 -3.61 6.29 8.00
C ASP A 111 -3.67 5.44 6.72
N ARG A 112 -4.87 5.20 6.18
CA ARG A 112 -5.04 4.52 4.89
C ARG A 112 -4.39 5.28 3.73
N MET A 113 -4.57 6.60 3.67
CA MET A 113 -3.99 7.44 2.63
C MET A 113 -2.47 7.51 2.73
N ASN A 114 -1.92 7.65 3.94
CA ASN A 114 -0.49 7.62 4.18
C ASN A 114 0.12 6.27 3.79
N ALA A 115 -0.53 5.16 4.14
CA ALA A 115 -0.11 3.83 3.72
C ALA A 115 -0.15 3.66 2.19
N ALA A 116 -1.19 4.16 1.52
CA ALA A 116 -1.31 4.13 0.07
C ALA A 116 -0.23 5.00 -0.62
N GLY A 117 0.02 6.21 -0.10
CA GLY A 117 1.08 7.10 -0.60
C GLY A 117 2.48 6.50 -0.45
N LYS A 118 2.75 5.85 0.69
CA LYS A 118 4.00 5.12 0.91
C LYS A 118 4.17 3.98 -0.10
N ARG A 119 3.14 3.15 -0.28
CA ARG A 119 3.15 2.07 -1.29
C ARG A 119 3.39 2.60 -2.70
N ALA A 120 2.69 3.67 -3.09
CA ALA A 120 2.87 4.28 -4.41
C ALA A 120 4.29 4.85 -4.61
N ALA A 121 4.92 5.38 -3.57
CA ALA A 121 6.31 5.85 -3.63
C ALA A 121 7.30 4.67 -3.76
N GLU A 122 7.07 3.58 -3.02
CA GLU A 122 7.83 2.33 -3.13
C GLU A 122 7.68 1.73 -4.55
N ASP A 123 6.46 1.65 -5.07
CA ASP A 123 6.18 1.18 -6.43
C ASP A 123 6.90 2.03 -7.49
N ARG A 124 6.96 3.37 -7.31
CA ARG A 124 7.73 4.25 -8.21
C ARG A 124 9.23 4.01 -8.12
N LYS A 125 9.77 3.76 -6.92
CA LYS A 125 11.20 3.41 -6.73
C LYS A 125 11.54 2.12 -7.49
N LEU A 126 10.59 1.20 -7.56
CA LEU A 126 10.74 -0.10 -8.22
C LEU A 126 10.27 -0.09 -9.68
N ALA A 127 9.70 1.02 -10.16
CA ALA A 127 9.20 1.12 -11.53
C ALA A 127 10.36 0.96 -12.53
N GLY A 128 10.26 -0.08 -13.37
CA GLY A 128 11.30 -0.42 -14.35
C GLY A 128 12.42 -1.32 -13.83
N ARG A 129 12.42 -1.69 -12.54
CA ARG A 129 13.31 -2.75 -12.03
C ARG A 129 12.96 -4.06 -12.73
N ARG A 130 13.99 -4.82 -13.10
CA ARG A 130 13.87 -6.22 -13.54
C ARG A 130 14.67 -7.09 -12.60
N ALA A 131 14.02 -8.04 -11.96
CA ALA A 131 14.67 -8.98 -11.06
C ALA A 131 15.61 -9.89 -11.87
N VAL A 132 16.83 -10.04 -11.36
CA VAL A 132 17.85 -10.91 -11.92
C VAL A 132 18.08 -12.08 -10.97
N TRP A 133 18.22 -13.28 -11.50
CA TRP A 133 18.61 -14.46 -10.74
C TRP A 133 20.11 -14.40 -10.42
N HIS A 134 20.45 -14.02 -9.19
CA HIS A 134 21.81 -14.12 -8.69
C HIS A 134 22.19 -15.57 -8.44
N ARG A 135 23.43 -15.93 -8.78
CA ARG A 135 24.02 -17.25 -8.47
C ARG A 135 24.90 -17.22 -7.21
N ASP A 136 25.11 -16.02 -6.69
CA ASP A 136 25.92 -15.72 -5.52
C ASP A 136 25.04 -15.06 -4.45
N PHE A 137 25.19 -15.50 -3.19
CA PHE A 137 24.38 -14.99 -2.09
C PHE A 137 24.83 -13.59 -1.66
N GLU A 138 26.12 -13.28 -1.72
CA GLU A 138 26.63 -11.96 -1.34
C GLU A 138 26.09 -10.87 -2.27
N THR A 139 26.05 -11.12 -3.58
CA THR A 139 25.49 -10.18 -4.56
C THR A 139 23.99 -10.00 -4.37
N ALA A 140 23.24 -11.06 -4.08
CA ALA A 140 21.82 -10.96 -3.76
C ALA A 140 21.57 -10.15 -2.49
N THR A 141 22.39 -10.31 -1.44
CA THR A 141 22.24 -9.55 -0.20
C THR A 141 22.57 -8.07 -0.37
N ARG A 142 23.60 -7.73 -1.17
CA ARG A 142 23.91 -6.34 -1.53
C ARG A 142 22.79 -5.66 -2.31
N GLU A 143 22.20 -6.33 -3.31
CA GLU A 143 21.04 -5.78 -4.01
C GLU A 143 19.86 -5.58 -3.05
N ALA A 144 19.55 -6.59 -2.24
CA ALA A 144 18.42 -6.55 -1.30
C ALA A 144 18.53 -5.39 -0.30
N ALA A 145 19.74 -5.11 0.20
CA ALA A 145 20.00 -3.96 1.04
C ALA A 145 19.82 -2.62 0.30
N ALA A 146 20.21 -2.55 -0.97
CA ALA A 146 20.09 -1.33 -1.79
C ALA A 146 18.63 -1.00 -2.16
N VAL A 147 17.85 -2.03 -2.53
CA VAL A 147 16.45 -1.84 -2.95
C VAL A 147 15.46 -1.92 -1.79
N ASP A 148 15.87 -2.41 -0.63
CA ASP A 148 15.05 -2.75 0.54
C ASP A 148 13.94 -3.76 0.22
N LEU A 149 14.31 -4.84 -0.46
CA LEU A 149 13.41 -5.96 -0.78
C LEU A 149 13.87 -7.25 -0.08
N PRO A 150 12.94 -8.16 0.23
CA PRO A 150 13.28 -9.49 0.74
C PRO A 150 14.04 -10.31 -0.30
N ILE A 151 14.79 -11.31 0.17
CA ILE A 151 15.52 -12.25 -0.69
C ILE A 151 14.72 -13.55 -0.78
N CYS A 152 14.43 -13.96 -2.02
CA CYS A 152 13.93 -15.28 -2.36
C CYS A 152 15.12 -16.16 -2.74
N VAL A 153 15.51 -17.07 -1.84
CA VAL A 153 16.60 -18.01 -2.08
C VAL A 153 16.01 -19.36 -2.48
N VAL A 154 16.27 -19.79 -3.71
CA VAL A 154 15.83 -21.07 -4.24
C VAL A 154 17.01 -22.03 -4.22
N PHE A 155 16.85 -23.16 -3.53
CA PHE A 155 17.79 -24.26 -3.56
C PHE A 155 17.27 -25.38 -4.47
N LEU A 156 18.03 -25.66 -5.53
CA LEU A 156 17.78 -26.77 -6.46
C LEU A 156 18.85 -27.83 -6.30
N ARG A 157 18.50 -29.10 -6.51
CA ARG A 157 19.45 -30.21 -6.55
C ARG A 157 19.39 -30.90 -7.90
N SER A 158 20.54 -31.03 -8.57
CA SER A 158 20.65 -31.45 -9.97
C SER A 158 20.30 -32.92 -10.23
N ASP A 159 20.23 -33.76 -9.19
CA ASP A 159 19.87 -35.18 -9.25
C ASP A 159 18.37 -35.43 -9.01
N LEU A 160 17.57 -34.38 -8.81
CA LEU A 160 16.15 -34.49 -8.52
C LEU A 160 15.30 -33.89 -9.64
N SER A 161 14.44 -34.73 -10.25
CA SER A 161 13.46 -34.28 -11.24
C SER A 161 12.52 -33.19 -10.70
N ALA A 162 12.21 -33.20 -9.40
CA ALA A 162 11.41 -32.16 -8.75
C ALA A 162 12.08 -30.77 -8.82
N SER A 163 13.41 -30.71 -8.83
CA SER A 163 14.16 -29.46 -9.01
C SER A 163 14.01 -28.93 -10.44
N ASP A 164 14.13 -29.81 -11.44
CA ASP A 164 13.98 -29.45 -12.85
C ASP A 164 12.55 -28.95 -13.14
N ASP A 165 11.56 -29.61 -12.54
CA ASP A 165 10.16 -29.20 -12.63
C ASP A 165 9.93 -27.84 -11.98
N MET A 166 10.49 -27.59 -10.80
CA MET A 166 10.40 -26.29 -10.14
C MET A 166 11.11 -25.20 -10.93
N GLU A 167 12.27 -25.48 -11.50
CA GLU A 167 12.99 -24.51 -12.32
C GLU A 167 12.15 -24.09 -13.53
N ARG A 168 11.57 -25.07 -14.23
CA ARG A 168 10.72 -24.81 -15.39
C ARG A 168 9.41 -24.08 -15.04
N LYS A 169 8.71 -24.54 -14.01
CA LYS A 169 7.36 -24.02 -13.65
C LYS A 169 7.39 -22.72 -12.86
N ILE A 170 8.46 -22.46 -12.11
CA ILE A 170 8.55 -21.30 -11.21
C ILE A 170 9.68 -20.38 -11.63
N VAL A 171 10.94 -20.84 -11.60
CA VAL A 171 12.11 -19.97 -11.82
C VAL A 171 12.10 -19.31 -13.20
N GLN A 172 11.65 -20.06 -14.21
CA GLN A 172 11.56 -19.63 -15.60
C GLN A 172 10.21 -19.01 -15.97
N SER A 173 9.20 -19.04 -15.09
CA SER A 173 7.88 -18.52 -15.45
C SER A 173 7.87 -16.99 -15.51
N SER A 174 7.16 -16.46 -16.50
CA SER A 174 6.97 -15.01 -16.67
C SER A 174 6.16 -14.41 -15.52
N GLU A 175 5.21 -15.18 -14.98
CA GLU A 175 4.39 -14.80 -13.83
C GLU A 175 5.27 -14.55 -12.59
N PHE A 176 6.13 -15.51 -12.23
CA PHE A 176 7.00 -15.38 -11.06
C PHE A 176 8.03 -14.25 -11.22
N ARG A 177 8.59 -14.09 -12.42
CA ARG A 177 9.53 -12.99 -12.71
C ARG A 177 8.86 -11.63 -12.62
N SER A 178 7.68 -11.46 -13.23
CA SER A 178 6.92 -10.20 -13.17
C SER A 178 6.52 -9.84 -11.74
N TRP A 179 6.21 -10.84 -10.91
CA TRP A 179 5.99 -10.64 -9.49
C TRP A 179 7.28 -10.23 -8.77
N ALA A 180 8.39 -10.92 -9.03
CA ALA A 180 9.67 -10.67 -8.37
C ALA A 180 10.25 -9.28 -8.69
N ASP A 181 10.00 -8.73 -9.87
CA ASP A 181 10.39 -7.37 -10.27
C ASP A 181 9.99 -6.32 -9.23
N ARG A 182 8.84 -6.51 -8.57
CA ARG A 182 8.30 -5.61 -7.55
C ARG A 182 8.49 -6.08 -6.11
N HIS A 183 8.68 -7.37 -5.87
CA HIS A 183 8.53 -7.92 -4.51
C HIS A 183 9.79 -8.56 -3.93
N ALA A 184 10.76 -8.97 -4.75
CA ALA A 184 11.88 -9.75 -4.23
C ALA A 184 13.19 -9.58 -5.03
N VAL A 185 14.31 -9.78 -4.33
CA VAL A 185 15.60 -10.11 -4.94
C VAL A 185 15.71 -11.63 -5.05
N LEU A 186 16.18 -12.11 -6.19
CA LEU A 186 16.17 -13.53 -6.53
C LEU A 186 17.58 -14.12 -6.42
N CYS A 187 17.72 -15.22 -5.69
CA CYS A 187 18.96 -15.97 -5.54
C CYS A 187 18.71 -17.44 -5.84
N LEU A 188 19.43 -18.02 -6.79
CA LEU A 188 19.29 -19.41 -7.22
C LEU A 188 20.59 -20.17 -6.97
N LEU A 189 20.55 -21.05 -5.98
CA LEU A 189 21.67 -21.85 -5.54
C LEU A 189 21.46 -23.30 -5.97
N GLN A 190 22.39 -23.81 -6.77
CA GLN A 190 22.41 -25.22 -7.15
C GLN A 190 23.27 -26.02 -6.17
N VAL A 191 22.69 -27.07 -5.62
CA VAL A 191 23.31 -28.00 -4.69
C VAL A 191 23.70 -29.25 -5.46
N ALA A 192 24.95 -29.68 -5.30
CA ALA A 192 25.44 -30.88 -5.94
C ALA A 192 24.66 -32.13 -5.51
N ALA A 193 24.61 -33.11 -6.42
CA ALA A 193 24.02 -34.42 -6.18
C ALA A 193 24.66 -35.11 -4.97
N LYS A 194 23.87 -35.86 -4.20
CA LYS A 194 24.42 -36.66 -3.10
C LYS A 194 25.19 -37.84 -3.68
N LYS A 195 26.46 -38.00 -3.33
CA LYS A 195 27.26 -39.16 -3.74
C LYS A 195 26.65 -40.44 -3.15
N THR A 196 26.08 -41.27 -4.02
CA THR A 196 25.48 -42.58 -3.72
C THR A 196 26.59 -43.53 -3.26
N GLY A 197 26.93 -43.53 -1.97
CA GLY A 197 27.98 -44.39 -1.42
C GLY A 197 28.49 -43.99 -0.03
N ALA A 198 28.32 -42.73 0.37
CA ALA A 198 28.64 -42.31 1.74
C ALA A 198 27.54 -42.81 2.71
N ARG A 199 27.86 -43.86 3.49
CA ARG A 199 26.96 -44.41 4.54
C ARG A 199 26.69 -43.44 5.70
N GLY A 200 27.32 -42.26 5.72
CA GLY A 200 26.92 -41.12 6.53
C GLY A 200 26.42 -40.01 5.63
N GLY A 201 25.21 -39.50 5.84
CA GLY A 201 24.52 -38.53 4.97
C GLY A 201 25.12 -37.12 4.89
N GLY A 202 26.43 -36.99 4.69
CA GLY A 202 27.10 -35.73 4.38
C GLY A 202 26.89 -35.33 2.91
N LEU A 203 26.70 -34.03 2.67
CA LEU A 203 26.93 -33.47 1.33
C LEU A 203 28.43 -33.58 1.02
N ASP A 204 28.76 -33.94 -0.22
CA ASP A 204 30.14 -33.98 -0.70
C ASP A 204 30.63 -32.52 -0.80
N SER A 205 31.64 -32.15 0.00
CA SER A 205 32.19 -30.79 0.12
C SER A 205 33.02 -30.36 -1.10
N GLY A 206 32.83 -31.01 -2.26
CA GLY A 206 33.50 -30.67 -3.52
C GLY A 206 32.76 -29.62 -4.34
N ALA A 207 31.57 -29.19 -3.92
CA ALA A 207 30.83 -28.07 -4.49
C ALA A 207 30.84 -26.91 -3.50
N ASP A 208 31.18 -25.72 -3.99
CA ASP A 208 31.35 -24.44 -3.27
C ASP A 208 30.95 -24.50 -1.79
N ASP A 209 31.97 -24.52 -0.91
CA ASP A 209 31.81 -24.59 0.55
C ASP A 209 30.74 -23.61 1.06
N GLU A 210 30.58 -22.47 0.38
CA GLU A 210 29.56 -21.47 0.64
C GLU A 210 28.12 -22.01 0.53
N VAL A 211 27.77 -22.73 -0.55
CA VAL A 211 26.40 -23.24 -0.74
C VAL A 211 26.07 -24.27 0.35
N ALA A 212 27.03 -25.11 0.73
CA ALA A 212 26.86 -26.07 1.82
C ALA A 212 26.62 -25.37 3.17
N VAL A 213 27.37 -24.28 3.44
CA VAL A 213 27.17 -23.43 4.63
C VAL A 213 25.78 -22.80 4.62
N LEU A 214 25.31 -22.30 3.46
CA LEU A 214 23.98 -21.70 3.33
C LEU A 214 22.86 -22.73 3.52
N VAL A 215 22.96 -23.91 2.92
CA VAL A 215 22.01 -25.03 3.11
C VAL A 215 21.86 -25.37 4.60
N LYS A 216 22.97 -25.40 5.34
CA LYS A 216 22.97 -25.62 6.80
C LYS A 216 22.35 -24.42 7.54
N ARG A 217 22.71 -23.18 7.17
CA ARG A 217 22.19 -21.94 7.77
C ARG A 217 20.67 -21.84 7.66
N PHE A 218 20.11 -22.17 6.50
CA PHE A 218 18.66 -22.09 6.25
C PHE A 218 17.89 -23.31 6.71
N LYS A 219 18.55 -24.30 7.33
CA LYS A 219 17.93 -25.51 7.89
C LYS A 219 16.99 -26.19 6.89
N THR A 220 17.43 -26.36 5.65
CA THR A 220 16.61 -26.97 4.59
C THR A 220 16.20 -28.42 4.91
N GLY A 221 16.87 -29.06 5.88
CA GLY A 221 16.56 -30.40 6.34
C GLY A 221 16.81 -31.47 5.28
N GLY A 222 17.65 -31.17 4.28
CA GLY A 222 17.91 -32.05 3.14
C GLY A 222 16.74 -32.19 2.18
N LYS A 223 15.69 -31.37 2.32
CA LYS A 223 14.54 -31.34 1.42
C LYS A 223 14.85 -30.41 0.26
N PHE A 224 14.70 -30.91 -0.96
CA PHE A 224 14.89 -30.14 -2.19
C PHE A 224 13.80 -30.51 -3.21
N PRO A 225 13.39 -29.56 -4.06
CA PRO A 225 13.78 -28.15 -4.00
C PRO A 225 13.09 -27.41 -2.84
N VAL A 226 13.66 -26.29 -2.42
CA VAL A 226 13.14 -25.48 -1.31
C VAL A 226 13.36 -23.99 -1.56
N ILE A 227 12.38 -23.16 -1.17
CA ILE A 227 12.48 -21.71 -1.22
C ILE A 227 12.64 -21.21 0.22
N SER A 228 13.65 -20.38 0.48
CA SER A 228 13.84 -19.67 1.74
C SER A 228 13.57 -18.20 1.54
N VAL A 229 12.82 -17.58 2.46
CA VAL A 229 12.46 -16.16 2.41
C VAL A 229 13.21 -15.41 3.50
N LEU A 230 14.02 -14.44 3.10
CA LEU A 230 14.80 -13.60 4.01
C LEU A 230 14.35 -12.14 3.91
N LYS A 231 14.51 -11.39 5.00
CA LYS A 231 14.45 -9.93 4.96
C LYS A 231 15.65 -9.34 4.23
N SER A 232 15.58 -8.04 3.92
CA SER A 232 16.71 -7.25 3.39
C SER A 232 17.93 -7.27 4.32
N ASP A 233 17.73 -7.42 5.63
CA ASP A 233 18.79 -7.60 6.64
C ASP A 233 19.35 -9.04 6.76
N THR A 234 18.93 -9.96 5.88
CA THR A 234 19.28 -11.39 5.84
C THR A 234 18.73 -12.25 6.99
N SER A 235 17.88 -11.70 7.86
CA SER A 235 17.16 -12.49 8.86
C SER A 235 16.10 -13.37 8.19
N SER A 236 16.00 -14.63 8.64
CA SER A 236 15.05 -15.60 8.07
C SER A 236 13.61 -15.28 8.48
N ARG A 237 12.69 -15.24 7.51
CA ARG A 237 11.25 -15.17 7.76
C ARG A 237 10.60 -16.55 7.79
N GLY A 238 11.09 -17.48 6.98
CA GLY A 238 10.57 -18.83 6.88
C GLY A 238 11.02 -19.54 5.61
N ASN A 239 10.65 -20.81 5.50
CA ASN A 239 10.92 -21.64 4.34
C ASN A 239 9.61 -22.13 3.74
N LEU A 240 9.46 -22.02 2.42
CA LEU A 240 8.42 -22.71 1.67
C LEU A 240 8.94 -24.10 1.34
N SER A 241 8.69 -25.04 2.25
CA SER A 241 9.02 -26.44 2.02
C SER A 241 7.94 -27.15 1.21
N GLY A 242 8.32 -28.29 0.61
CA GLY A 242 7.40 -29.22 -0.03
C GLY A 242 6.91 -28.76 -1.40
N TYR A 243 7.83 -28.47 -2.33
CA TYR A 243 7.44 -28.33 -3.73
C TYR A 243 6.80 -29.64 -4.21
N ALA A 244 5.49 -29.59 -4.44
CA ALA A 244 4.66 -30.73 -4.84
C ALA A 244 4.09 -30.50 -6.25
N GLY A 245 4.92 -30.01 -7.18
CA GLY A 245 4.47 -29.69 -8.54
C GLY A 245 3.59 -28.44 -8.65
N GLN A 246 3.66 -27.55 -7.64
CA GLN A 246 2.90 -26.30 -7.58
C GLN A 246 3.23 -25.37 -8.77
N GLU A 247 2.25 -24.61 -9.22
CA GLU A 247 2.43 -23.55 -10.22
C GLU A 247 2.91 -22.25 -9.57
N ALA A 248 3.41 -21.32 -10.39
CA ALA A 248 4.00 -20.05 -9.93
C ALA A 248 3.03 -19.23 -9.05
N GLY A 249 1.78 -19.03 -9.48
CA GLY A 249 0.76 -18.32 -8.68
C GLY A 249 0.61 -18.86 -7.25
N ARG A 250 0.59 -20.19 -7.08
CA ARG A 250 0.47 -20.81 -5.75
C ARG A 250 1.70 -20.56 -4.87
N VAL A 251 2.87 -20.47 -5.47
CA VAL A 251 4.11 -20.16 -4.74
C VAL A 251 4.19 -18.68 -4.39
N ILE A 252 3.69 -17.80 -5.26
CA ILE A 252 3.55 -16.37 -4.99
C ILE A 252 2.64 -16.13 -3.79
N GLU A 253 1.45 -16.74 -3.76
CA GLU A 253 0.51 -16.66 -2.63
C GLU A 253 1.20 -17.02 -1.31
N ARG A 254 1.89 -18.16 -1.28
CA ARG A 254 2.61 -18.62 -0.08
C ARG A 254 3.76 -17.69 0.30
N PHE A 255 4.44 -17.08 -0.66
CA PHE A 255 5.49 -16.11 -0.39
C PHE A 255 4.92 -14.87 0.27
N GLU A 256 3.80 -14.36 -0.25
CA GLU A 256 3.10 -13.20 0.31
C GLU A 256 2.55 -13.49 1.71
N GLU A 257 2.04 -14.69 1.97
CA GLU A 257 1.68 -15.13 3.32
C GLU A 257 2.88 -15.05 4.30
N VAL A 258 4.07 -15.49 3.87
CA VAL A 258 5.30 -15.39 4.69
C VAL A 258 5.75 -13.93 4.87
N LEU A 259 5.53 -13.06 3.88
CA LEU A 259 5.81 -11.63 4.01
C LEU A 259 4.83 -10.91 4.93
N ASN A 260 3.55 -11.26 4.89
CA ASN A 260 2.50 -10.57 5.62
C ASN A 260 2.28 -11.11 7.04
N SER A 261 2.67 -12.36 7.32
CA SER A 261 2.37 -13.02 8.59
C SER A 261 2.97 -12.38 9.84
N GLY A 262 3.94 -11.46 9.73
CA GLY A 262 4.52 -10.68 10.84
C GLY A 262 5.18 -11.48 11.99
N ARG A 263 4.93 -12.79 12.03
CA ARG A 263 5.41 -13.81 12.95
C ARG A 263 5.86 -14.95 12.05
N GLY A 264 7.10 -15.43 12.23
CA GLY A 264 7.58 -16.61 11.51
C GLY A 264 6.66 -17.78 11.77
N GLY A 265 5.70 -18.02 10.87
CA GLY A 265 4.82 -19.16 10.91
C GLY A 265 5.66 -20.42 10.77
N ARG A 266 5.53 -21.35 11.71
CA ARG A 266 6.12 -22.68 11.55
C ARG A 266 5.30 -23.39 10.47
N PHE A 267 5.88 -23.53 9.28
CA PHE A 267 5.36 -24.34 8.16
C PHE A 267 6.22 -25.59 7.98
#